data_AF-A0A9W4UQH6-F1
#
_entry.id   AF-A0A9W4UQH6-F1
#
_cell.length_a   1.000
_cell.length_b   1.000
_cell.length_c   1.000
_cell.angle_alpha   90.00
_cell.angle_beta   90.00
_cell.angle_gamma   90.00
#
_symmetry.space_group_name_H-M   'P 1'
#
loop_
_entity.id
_entity.type
_entity.pdbx_description
1 polymer ?
#
loop_
_entity_poly.entity_id
_entity_poly.type
_entity_poly.pdbx_seq_one_letter_code
_entity_poly.pdbx_strand_id
1 'polypeptide(L)'
;MADSNPANFANLPKDELREIAAKGGHASHGPNDESHADRNPDGTFTKGSDLAKELGSKGGHVAHEHQIEKDGRNPDGTFKAGSQLAHELGEKGGHAAHEQK
;
A
#
# COMPACT_ATOMS: atom_id res chain seq x y z
N MET A 1 11.61 -29.43 -0.96
CA MET A 1 10.42 -29.00 -1.75
C MET A 1 10.68 -27.71 -2.54
N ALA A 2 11.92 -27.18 -2.60
CA ALA A 2 12.31 -26.18 -3.59
C ALA A 2 12.70 -26.82 -4.94
N ASP A 3 12.71 -28.15 -5.00
CA ASP A 3 13.42 -28.95 -6.00
C ASP A 3 12.54 -29.38 -7.19
N SER A 4 11.21 -29.24 -7.08
CA SER A 4 10.26 -29.66 -8.12
C SER A 4 10.11 -28.66 -9.28
N ASN A 5 10.64 -27.43 -9.12
CA ASN A 5 10.73 -26.45 -10.20
C ASN A 5 12.13 -25.81 -10.20
N PRO A 6 13.02 -26.23 -11.11
CA PRO A 6 14.40 -25.70 -11.17
C PRO A 6 14.45 -24.21 -11.50
N ALA A 7 13.36 -23.62 -12.01
CA ALA A 7 13.25 -22.20 -12.36
C ALA A 7 12.57 -21.34 -11.27
N ASN A 8 12.46 -21.82 -10.02
CA ASN A 8 11.92 -21.00 -8.94
C ASN A 8 12.95 -19.98 -8.40
N PHE A 9 12.46 -18.99 -7.65
CA PHE A 9 13.31 -17.98 -7.01
C PHE A 9 14.32 -18.57 -6.02
N ALA A 10 14.03 -19.72 -5.41
CA ALA A 10 14.95 -20.37 -4.48
C ALA A 10 16.20 -20.95 -5.17
N ASN A 11 16.10 -21.24 -6.47
CA ASN A 11 17.18 -21.79 -7.30
C ASN A 11 17.87 -20.71 -8.15
N LEU A 12 17.42 -19.45 -8.08
CA LEU A 12 18.00 -18.33 -8.85
C LEU A 12 19.25 -17.77 -8.16
N PRO A 13 20.33 -17.42 -8.90
CA PRO A 13 21.46 -16.72 -8.30
C PRO A 13 21.04 -15.36 -7.72
N LYS A 14 21.69 -14.96 -6.61
CA LYS A 14 21.33 -13.77 -5.83
C LYS A 14 21.36 -12.48 -6.64
N ASP A 15 22.23 -12.39 -7.63
CA ASP A 15 22.39 -11.18 -8.45
C ASP A 15 21.22 -11.01 -9.42
N GLU A 16 20.79 -12.09 -10.10
CA GLU A 16 19.58 -12.07 -10.93
C GLU A 16 18.33 -11.80 -10.10
N LEU A 17 18.25 -12.38 -8.91
CA LEU A 17 17.14 -12.19 -7.97
C LEU A 17 17.03 -10.73 -7.53
N ARG A 18 18.17 -10.08 -7.26
CA ARG A 18 18.26 -8.64 -6.97
C ARG A 18 17.84 -7.79 -8.16
N GLU A 19 18.27 -8.14 -9.37
CA GLU A 19 17.91 -7.40 -10.57
C GLU A 19 16.40 -7.49 -10.86
N ILE A 20 15.80 -8.67 -10.70
CA ILE A 20 14.36 -8.88 -10.87
C ILE A 20 13.57 -8.11 -9.80
N ALA A 21 14.00 -8.17 -8.54
CA ALA A 21 13.38 -7.41 -7.45
C ALA A 21 13.50 -5.89 -7.70
N ALA A 22 14.65 -5.42 -8.18
CA ALA A 22 14.86 -4.04 -8.54
C ALA A 22 13.93 -3.62 -9.70
N LYS A 23 13.83 -4.41 -10.78
CA LYS A 23 12.91 -4.14 -11.90
C LYS A 23 11.46 -4.03 -11.42
N GLY A 24 11.03 -4.90 -10.50
CA GLY A 24 9.72 -4.80 -9.86
C GLY A 24 9.51 -3.50 -9.09
N GLY A 25 10.47 -3.12 -8.24
CA GLY A 25 10.43 -1.86 -7.49
C GLY A 25 10.40 -0.60 -8.37
N HIS A 26 11.17 -0.61 -9.47
CA HIS A 26 11.20 0.49 -10.44
C HIS A 26 9.89 0.59 -11.24
N ALA A 27 9.25 -0.54 -11.58
CA ALA A 27 7.97 -0.53 -12.27
C ALA A 27 6.83 0.00 -11.37
N SER A 28 6.86 -0.32 -10.08
CA SER A 28 5.88 0.18 -9.11
C SER A 28 6.08 1.65 -8.72
N HIS A 29 7.30 2.18 -8.85
CA HIS A 29 7.59 3.57 -8.49
C HIS A 29 7.78 4.50 -9.68
N GLY A 30 7.92 4.00 -10.92
CA GLY A 30 8.33 4.80 -12.07
C GLY A 30 9.69 5.48 -11.84
N PRO A 31 10.41 5.88 -12.91
CA PRO A 31 11.49 6.83 -12.74
C PRO A 31 10.84 8.15 -12.30
N ASN A 32 10.88 8.44 -11.00
CA ASN A 32 10.62 9.79 -10.50
C ASN A 32 11.82 10.66 -10.90
N ASP A 33 11.90 10.99 -12.19
CA ASP A 33 12.67 12.13 -12.70
C ASP A 33 11.87 13.44 -12.59
N GLU A 34 10.72 13.41 -11.91
CA GLU A 34 10.05 14.63 -11.52
C GLU A 34 10.40 14.92 -10.07
N SER A 35 11.34 15.86 -9.89
CA SER A 35 11.32 16.75 -8.74
C SER A 35 9.97 17.48 -8.72
N HIS A 36 8.89 16.78 -8.36
CA HIS A 36 7.59 17.39 -8.14
C HIS A 36 7.81 18.40 -7.01
N ALA A 37 7.57 19.68 -7.28
CA ALA A 37 7.70 20.76 -6.31
C ALA A 37 6.89 20.49 -5.01
N ASP A 38 5.92 19.57 -5.11
CA ASP A 38 5.07 19.11 -4.03
C ASP A 38 5.61 17.90 -3.24
N ARG A 39 6.84 17.43 -3.49
CA ARG A 39 7.47 16.29 -2.82
C ARG A 39 8.82 16.65 -2.18
N ASN A 40 8.99 16.23 -0.94
CA ASN A 40 10.27 16.26 -0.23
C ASN A 40 11.20 15.16 -0.77
N PRO A 41 12.52 15.29 -0.61
CA PRO A 41 13.49 14.27 -1.02
C PRO A 41 13.36 12.93 -0.27
N ASP A 42 12.64 12.92 0.85
CA ASP A 42 12.27 11.69 1.58
C ASP A 42 11.01 11.00 1.03
N GLY A 43 10.43 11.52 -0.06
CA GLY A 43 9.23 11.00 -0.72
C GLY A 43 7.90 11.47 -0.11
N THR A 44 7.93 12.19 1.02
CA THR A 44 6.72 12.77 1.62
C THR A 44 6.23 13.99 0.85
N PHE A 45 4.96 14.38 1.01
CA PHE A 45 4.47 15.62 0.42
C PHE A 45 5.02 16.85 1.15
N THR A 46 5.33 17.92 0.41
CA THR A 46 5.63 19.22 1.01
C THR A 46 4.41 19.75 1.76
N LYS A 47 4.64 20.36 2.93
CA LYS A 47 3.57 20.85 3.79
C LYS A 47 2.83 21.99 3.08
N GLY A 48 1.55 21.77 2.82
CA GLY A 48 0.69 22.78 2.18
C GLY A 48 0.67 22.73 0.64
N SER A 49 1.22 21.69 0.02
CA SER A 49 1.02 21.47 -1.42
C SER A 49 -0.45 21.27 -1.76
N ASP A 50 -0.89 21.88 -2.86
CA ASP A 50 -2.24 21.71 -3.38
C ASP A 50 -2.49 20.24 -3.78
N LEU A 51 -1.46 19.55 -4.28
CA LEU A 51 -1.50 18.12 -4.60
C LEU A 51 -1.81 17.27 -3.37
N ALA A 52 -1.15 17.52 -2.23
CA ALA A 52 -1.44 16.78 -0.99
C ALA A 52 -2.85 17.06 -0.47
N LYS A 53 -3.31 18.31 -0.61
CA LYS A 53 -4.66 18.71 -0.20
C LYS A 53 -5.74 18.05 -1.05
N GLU A 54 -5.56 18.02 -2.37
CA GLU A 54 -6.49 17.39 -3.31
C GLU A 54 -6.52 15.86 -3.16
N LEU A 55 -5.35 15.22 -3.02
CA LEU A 55 -5.29 13.77 -2.81
C LEU A 55 -5.79 13.38 -1.43
N GLY A 56 -5.51 14.19 -0.41
CA GLY A 56 -6.02 14.01 0.95
C GLY A 56 -7.54 14.15 1.01
N SER A 57 -8.14 15.11 0.29
CA SER A 57 -9.59 15.25 0.21
C SER A 57 -10.21 14.08 -0.54
N LYS A 58 -9.66 13.66 -1.69
CA LYS A 58 -10.10 12.46 -2.42
C LYS A 58 -10.02 11.20 -1.55
N GLY A 59 -8.92 10.98 -0.84
CA GLY A 59 -8.77 9.86 0.10
C GLY A 59 -9.74 9.94 1.29
N GLY A 60 -9.98 11.15 1.80
CA GLY A 60 -10.98 11.40 2.85
C GLY A 60 -12.42 11.15 2.38
N HIS A 61 -12.73 11.47 1.11
CA HIS A 61 -14.04 11.18 0.53
C HIS A 61 -14.27 9.69 0.32
N VAL A 62 -13.25 8.92 -0.09
CA VAL A 62 -13.35 7.45 -0.11
C VAL A 62 -13.62 6.90 1.29
N ALA A 63 -13.01 7.50 2.33
CA ALA A 63 -13.29 7.14 3.71
C ALA A 63 -14.69 7.58 4.21
N HIS A 64 -15.34 8.54 3.54
CA HIS A 64 -16.66 9.07 3.89
C HIS A 64 -17.79 8.48 3.04
N GLU A 65 -17.54 8.09 1.79
CA GLU A 65 -18.50 7.44 0.89
C GLU A 65 -18.80 6.01 1.35
N HIS A 66 -17.80 5.33 1.91
CA HIS A 66 -18.05 4.27 2.86
C HIS A 66 -18.45 4.90 4.21
N GLN A 67 -19.70 5.36 4.30
CA GLN A 67 -20.40 5.45 5.57
C GLN A 67 -20.38 4.04 6.19
N ILE A 68 -19.31 3.73 6.92
CA ILE A 68 -19.28 2.72 7.96
C ILE A 68 -20.06 3.29 9.16
N GLU A 69 -21.27 3.76 8.91
CA GLU A 69 -22.35 3.72 9.88
C GLU A 69 -22.90 2.29 9.74
N LYS A 70 -22.74 1.37 10.67
CA LYS A 70 -22.71 1.44 12.12
C LYS A 70 -21.89 0.25 12.62
N ASP A 71 -21.30 0.33 13.81
CA ASP A 71 -20.80 -0.82 14.60
C ASP A 71 -19.31 -1.21 14.53
N GLY A 72 -18.37 -0.30 14.22
CA GLY A 72 -16.95 -0.69 14.29
C GLY A 72 -15.87 0.36 14.51
N ARG A 73 -16.16 1.67 14.57
CA ARG A 73 -15.13 2.70 14.76
C ARG A 73 -15.39 3.64 15.94
N ASN A 74 -14.31 4.10 16.57
CA ASN A 74 -14.27 5.10 17.62
C ASN A 74 -14.36 6.51 17.01
N PRO A 75 -14.75 7.54 17.80
CA PRO A 75 -14.80 8.93 17.33
C PRO A 75 -13.42 9.50 16.99
N ASP A 76 -12.34 8.88 17.46
CA ASP A 76 -10.95 9.20 17.08
C ASP A 76 -10.52 8.55 15.75
N GLY A 77 -11.42 7.85 15.06
CA GLY A 77 -11.18 7.18 13.78
C GLY A 77 -10.56 5.79 13.88
N THR A 78 -10.17 5.33 15.07
CA THR A 78 -9.65 3.96 15.28
C THR A 78 -10.76 2.91 15.23
N PHE A 79 -10.41 1.65 14.98
CA PHE A 79 -11.38 0.55 15.10
C PHE A 79 -11.73 0.29 16.58
N LYS A 80 -13.00 0.04 16.88
CA LYS A 80 -13.42 -0.46 18.19
C LYS A 80 -12.84 -1.86 18.39
N ALA A 81 -12.20 -2.08 19.53
CA ALA A 81 -11.65 -3.39 19.90
C ALA A 81 -12.77 -4.45 19.89
N GLY A 82 -12.55 -5.55 19.18
CA GLY A 82 -13.52 -6.65 19.07
C GLY A 82 -14.69 -6.40 18.11
N SER A 83 -14.68 -5.31 17.33
CA SER A 83 -15.70 -5.12 16.29
C SER A 83 -15.53 -6.17 15.18
N GLN A 84 -16.66 -6.75 14.75
CA GLN A 84 -16.70 -7.69 13.60
C GLN A 84 -16.10 -7.04 12.35
N LEU A 85 -16.30 -5.73 12.18
CA LEU A 85 -15.71 -4.95 11.10
C LEU A 85 -14.17 -4.98 11.10
N ALA A 86 -13.53 -4.84 12.26
CA ALA A 86 -12.07 -4.89 12.36
C ALA A 86 -11.53 -6.28 12.01
N HIS A 87 -12.26 -7.33 12.39
CA HIS A 87 -11.91 -8.71 12.06
C HIS A 87 -12.08 -8.98 10.56
N GLU A 88 -13.24 -8.65 9.98
CA GLU A 88 -13.52 -8.87 8.55
C GLU A 88 -12.60 -8.05 7.64
N LEU A 89 -12.32 -6.78 7.97
CA LEU A 89 -11.33 -5.99 7.23
C LEU A 89 -9.89 -6.44 7.50
N GLY A 90 -9.59 -6.97 8.69
CA GLY A 90 -8.28 -7.56 8.98
C GLY A 90 -8.03 -8.80 8.12
N GLU A 91 -9.04 -9.68 8.00
CA GLU A 91 -9.01 -10.84 7.11
C GLU A 91 -8.95 -10.39 5.65
N LYS A 92 -9.84 -9.51 5.18
CA LYS A 92 -9.80 -8.97 3.80
C LYS A 92 -8.52 -8.22 3.49
N GLY A 93 -7.96 -7.48 4.44
CA GLY A 93 -6.68 -6.78 4.29
C GLY A 93 -5.50 -7.75 4.22
N GLY A 94 -5.53 -8.80 5.04
CA GLY A 94 -4.58 -9.92 4.96
C GLY A 94 -4.70 -10.68 3.63
N HIS A 95 -5.91 -10.88 3.13
CA HIS A 95 -6.18 -11.46 1.82
C HIS A 95 -5.80 -10.52 0.67
N ALA A 96 -6.03 -9.21 0.77
CA ALA A 96 -5.61 -8.23 -0.23
C ALA A 96 -4.08 -8.12 -0.32
N ALA A 97 -3.37 -8.30 0.81
CA ALA A 97 -1.92 -8.45 0.83
C ALA A 97 -1.44 -9.79 0.22
N HIS A 98 -2.33 -10.77 0.08
CA HIS A 98 -2.07 -12.08 -0.52
C HIS A 98 -2.59 -12.23 -1.96
N GLU A 99 -3.59 -11.43 -2.38
CA GLU A 99 -4.22 -11.47 -3.71
C GLU A 99 -3.69 -10.38 -4.67
N GLN A 100 -2.78 -9.52 -4.22
CA GLN A 100 -1.87 -8.84 -5.15
C GLN A 100 -0.57 -9.64 -5.31
N LYS A 101 -0.69 -10.86 -5.83
CA LYS A 101 0.40 -11.58 -6.50
C LYS A 101 -0.14 -12.32 -7.72
#